data_AF-A0A6I1L8B2-F1
#
_entry.id   AF-A0A6I1L8B2-F1
#
_cell.length_a   1.000
_cell.length_b   1.000
_cell.length_c   1.000
_cell.angle_alpha   90.00
_cell.angle_beta   90.00
_cell.angle_gamma   90.00
#
_symmetry.space_group_name_H-M   'P 1'
#
loop_
_entity.id
_entity.type
_entity.pdbx_description
1 polymer ?
#
loop_
_entity_poly.entity_id
_entity_poly.type
_entity_poly.pdbx_seq_one_letter_code
_entity_poly.pdbx_strand_id
1 'polypeptide(L)'
;MDNGRRGRAKAGTAGTINWPGTLLGGRPRQREDLLYHLRCRSPHELWLVIVDASASTRRHQALSDAKGLLAQLFDDAYRQRARLALLTASGQSPKWQVQGLKAAKSLATWLQALGAGGGTPLLAALAEAGQWLAVRRKRYPAEQQRLLVITDGRLKVMDRLPLLDCQGLLVDIERGPIRLGRAKELASGLQLGYRHIDAV
;
A
#
# COMPACT_ATOMS: atom_id res chain seq x y z
N MET A 1 -18.88 34.30 15.24
CA MET A 1 -17.96 33.18 15.58
C MET A 1 -18.62 31.89 15.10
N ASP A 2 -17.78 30.96 14.69
CA ASP A 2 -17.89 30.18 13.45
C ASP A 2 -18.78 28.92 13.52
N ASN A 3 -19.40 28.59 12.39
CA ASN A 3 -20.37 27.50 12.20
C ASN A 3 -19.66 26.14 12.03
N GLY A 4 -19.57 25.35 13.10
CA GLY A 4 -19.07 23.97 13.06
C GLY A 4 -20.15 22.98 12.59
N ARG A 5 -20.15 22.62 11.30
CA ARG A 5 -20.96 21.53 10.70
C ARG A 5 -20.69 20.18 11.38
N ARG A 6 -21.45 19.84 12.43
CA ARG A 6 -21.52 18.46 12.98
C ARG A 6 -22.55 17.67 12.18
N GLY A 7 -22.08 16.65 11.48
CA GLY A 7 -22.92 15.73 10.71
C GLY A 7 -24.03 15.11 11.57
N ARG A 8 -25.25 15.08 11.03
CA ARG A 8 -26.43 14.48 11.65
C ARG A 8 -26.13 13.03 12.08
N ALA A 9 -26.15 12.77 13.38
CA ALA A 9 -26.24 11.42 13.92
C ALA A 9 -27.61 10.85 13.54
N LYS A 10 -27.62 9.78 12.73
CA LYS A 10 -28.84 8.98 12.50
C LYS A 10 -28.86 7.80 13.48
N ALA A 11 -30.04 7.49 13.98
CA ALA A 11 -30.31 6.29 14.76
C ALA A 11 -29.87 5.04 13.98
N GLY A 12 -28.84 4.34 14.47
CA GLY A 12 -28.41 3.05 13.96
C GLY A 12 -28.85 1.96 14.93
N THR A 13 -29.28 0.80 14.43
CA THR A 13 -29.94 -0.24 15.22
C THR A 13 -29.01 -1.27 15.89
N ALA A 14 -27.68 -1.13 15.78
CA ALA A 14 -26.75 -2.04 16.46
C ALA A 14 -25.33 -1.44 16.63
N GLY A 15 -24.78 -1.50 17.85
CA GLY A 15 -23.42 -1.07 18.19
C GLY A 15 -23.19 -0.89 19.70
N THR A 16 -22.01 -0.41 20.10
CA THR A 16 -21.78 0.09 21.47
C THR A 16 -22.48 1.44 21.62
N ILE A 17 -23.23 1.62 22.71
CA ILE A 17 -24.00 2.86 22.96
C ILE A 17 -23.04 4.03 23.14
N ASN A 18 -23.26 5.11 22.41
CA ASN A 18 -22.61 6.40 22.61
C ASN A 18 -23.32 7.14 23.76
N TRP A 19 -22.99 6.76 25.00
CA TRP A 19 -23.57 7.37 26.21
C TRP A 19 -23.42 8.89 26.26
N PRO A 20 -22.25 9.49 25.95
CA PRO A 20 -22.11 10.95 25.96
C PRO A 20 -23.04 11.63 24.96
N GLY A 21 -23.09 11.14 23.71
CA GLY A 21 -23.99 11.70 22.69
C GLY A 21 -25.46 11.53 23.04
N THR A 22 -25.83 10.38 23.61
CA THR A 22 -27.19 10.08 24.03
C THR A 22 -27.64 11.02 25.14
N LEU A 23 -26.83 11.18 26.20
CA LEU A 23 -27.18 12.00 27.37
C LEU A 23 -27.15 13.50 27.09
N LEU A 24 -26.32 13.96 26.16
CA LEU A 24 -26.34 15.35 25.69
C LEU A 24 -27.63 15.69 24.92
N GLY A 25 -28.34 14.70 24.39
CA GLY A 25 -29.68 14.84 23.80
C GLY A 25 -30.81 14.78 24.82
N GLY A 26 -30.49 14.61 26.12
CA GLY A 26 -31.46 14.41 27.19
C GLY A 26 -31.46 12.97 27.73
N ARG A 27 -32.30 12.71 28.75
CA ARG A 27 -32.45 11.37 29.32
C ARG A 27 -33.24 10.48 28.35
N PRO A 28 -32.66 9.41 27.77
CA PRO A 28 -33.36 8.53 26.85
C PRO A 28 -34.55 7.86 27.57
N ARG A 29 -35.72 7.86 26.94
CA ARG A 29 -36.94 7.24 27.48
C ARG A 29 -37.29 5.96 26.73
N GLN A 30 -36.88 5.86 25.46
CA GLN A 30 -37.12 4.71 24.61
C GLN A 30 -35.79 4.21 24.01
N ARG A 31 -35.75 2.94 23.57
CA ARG A 31 -34.54 2.36 22.95
C ARG A 31 -34.11 3.09 21.67
N GLU A 32 -35.05 3.73 21.01
CA GLU A 32 -34.88 4.55 19.79
C GLU A 32 -34.03 5.79 20.04
N ASP A 33 -34.06 6.31 21.28
CA ASP A 33 -33.32 7.51 21.70
C ASP A 33 -31.83 7.24 21.89
N LEU A 34 -31.43 5.96 21.92
CA LEU A 34 -30.03 5.57 22.09
C LEU A 34 -29.25 5.91 20.81
N LEU A 35 -28.26 6.78 20.94
CA LEU A 35 -27.27 6.97 19.90
C LEU A 35 -26.23 5.86 20.02
N TYR A 36 -25.97 5.17 18.92
CA TYR A 36 -24.93 4.15 18.85
C TYR A 36 -23.67 4.75 18.24
N HIS A 37 -22.50 4.34 18.74
CA HIS A 37 -21.26 4.61 18.03
C HIS A 37 -21.35 3.93 16.67
N LEU A 38 -21.37 4.73 15.60
CA LEU A 38 -21.08 4.23 14.26
C LEU A 38 -19.69 3.57 14.34
N ARG A 39 -19.64 2.24 14.15
CA ARG A 39 -18.37 1.56 13.86
C ARG A 39 -17.91 2.05 12.48
N CYS A 40 -17.26 3.20 12.45
CA CYS A 40 -16.55 3.66 11.28
C CYS A 40 -15.06 3.50 11.50
N ARG A 41 -14.41 3.10 10.40
CA ARG A 41 -12.97 3.07 10.15
C ARG A 41 -12.28 1.74 10.43
N SER A 42 -12.79 0.67 9.81
CA SER A 42 -11.87 -0.24 9.13
C SER A 42 -11.00 0.60 8.20
N PRO A 43 -9.66 0.43 8.16
CA PRO A 43 -8.83 1.14 7.21
C PRO A 43 -9.39 0.91 5.81
N HIS A 44 -9.84 1.99 5.17
CA HIS A 44 -10.44 1.94 3.85
C HIS A 44 -9.42 1.60 2.78
N GLU A 45 -8.12 1.68 3.10
CA GLU A 45 -7.05 1.50 2.14
C GLU A 45 -6.01 0.50 2.64
N LEU A 46 -5.61 -0.35 1.71
CA LEU A 46 -4.46 -1.25 1.79
C LEU A 46 -3.46 -0.81 0.73
N TRP A 47 -2.25 -0.51 1.16
CA TRP A 47 -1.14 -0.22 0.26
C TRP A 47 -0.24 -1.45 0.23
N LEU A 48 -0.20 -2.11 -0.92
CA LEU A 48 0.75 -3.17 -1.23
C LEU A 48 1.95 -2.54 -1.92
N VAL A 49 3.12 -2.70 -1.32
CA VAL A 49 4.39 -2.22 -1.87
C VAL A 49 5.21 -3.42 -2.28
N ILE A 50 5.61 -3.49 -3.55
CA ILE A 50 6.52 -4.49 -4.09
C ILE A 50 7.83 -3.78 -4.40
N VAL A 51 8.92 -4.22 -3.78
CA VAL A 51 10.25 -3.63 -3.99
C VAL A 51 11.17 -4.68 -4.60
N ASP A 52 11.70 -4.37 -5.78
CA ASP A 52 12.79 -5.10 -6.40
C ASP A 52 14.10 -4.67 -5.75
N ALA A 53 14.71 -5.59 -4.99
CA ALA A 53 15.98 -5.34 -4.29
C ALA A 53 17.12 -6.10 -4.97
N SER A 54 17.28 -5.85 -6.28
CA SER A 54 18.35 -6.42 -7.09
C SER A 54 19.74 -5.89 -6.65
N ALA A 55 20.79 -6.67 -6.85
CA ALA A 55 22.16 -6.24 -6.55
C ALA A 55 22.64 -5.07 -7.45
N SER A 56 22.03 -4.85 -8.62
CA SER A 56 22.38 -3.75 -9.54
C SER A 56 22.02 -2.38 -8.98
N THR A 57 21.07 -2.32 -8.05
CA THR A 57 20.71 -1.09 -7.32
C THR A 57 21.82 -0.54 -6.41
N ARG A 58 22.88 -1.32 -6.14
CA ARG A 58 23.97 -0.91 -5.22
C ARG A 58 24.92 0.13 -5.81
N ARG A 59 24.97 0.29 -7.14
CA ARG A 59 26.04 1.07 -7.81
C ARG A 59 25.75 2.56 -7.97
N HIS A 60 24.50 2.99 -7.96
CA HIS A 60 24.14 4.37 -8.25
C HIS A 60 23.12 4.85 -7.21
N GLN A 61 23.29 6.07 -6.69
CA GLN A 61 22.50 6.80 -5.68
C GLN A 61 20.96 6.54 -5.64
N ALA A 62 20.38 5.99 -6.70
CA ALA A 62 18.98 5.58 -6.86
C ALA A 62 18.41 4.75 -5.68
N LEU A 63 19.19 3.87 -5.06
CA LEU A 63 18.70 3.10 -3.90
C LEU A 63 18.47 3.99 -2.68
N SER A 64 19.29 5.02 -2.47
CA SER A 64 19.10 5.98 -1.38
C SER A 64 17.82 6.79 -1.57
N ASP A 65 17.54 7.22 -2.80
CA ASP A 65 16.34 7.99 -3.12
C ASP A 65 15.07 7.12 -3.05
N ALA A 66 15.16 5.87 -3.50
CA ALA A 66 14.09 4.89 -3.34
C ALA A 66 13.79 4.63 -1.85
N LYS A 67 14.82 4.56 -0.99
CA LYS A 67 14.64 4.47 0.46
C LYS A 67 13.96 5.74 1.01
N GLY A 68 14.36 6.93 0.58
CA GLY A 68 13.72 8.19 0.96
C GLY A 68 12.24 8.24 0.58
N LEU A 69 11.91 7.85 -0.66
CA LEU A 69 10.53 7.76 -1.14
C LEU A 69 9.70 6.74 -0.34
N LEU A 70 10.26 5.56 -0.09
CA LEU A 70 9.61 4.52 0.70
C LEU A 70 9.37 4.96 2.15
N ALA A 71 10.33 5.66 2.76
CA ALA A 71 10.18 6.20 4.11
C ALA A 71 9.02 7.20 4.18
N GLN A 72 8.96 8.15 3.24
CA GLN A 72 7.85 9.10 3.14
C GLN A 72 6.51 8.38 2.93
N LEU A 73 6.48 7.38 2.03
CA LEU A 73 5.29 6.61 1.76
C LEU A 73 4.79 5.82 2.98
N PHE A 74 5.70 5.23 3.76
CA PHE A 74 5.32 4.52 4.98
C PHE A 74 4.81 5.48 6.06
N ASP A 75 5.39 6.67 6.17
CA ASP A 75 4.90 7.72 7.07
C ASP A 75 3.52 8.24 6.64
N ASP A 76 3.28 8.40 5.34
CA ASP A 76 1.97 8.78 4.81
C ASP A 76 0.93 7.69 5.06
N ALA A 77 1.28 6.42 4.81
CA ALA A 77 0.43 5.28 5.13
C ALA A 77 0.07 5.24 6.61
N TYR A 78 1.04 5.53 7.48
CA TYR A 78 0.85 5.62 8.93
C TYR A 78 -0.11 6.75 9.31
N ARG A 79 0.09 7.95 8.76
CA ARG A 79 -0.79 9.13 8.98
C ARG A 79 -2.22 8.88 8.52
N GLN A 80 -2.38 8.24 7.36
CA GLN A 80 -3.68 7.88 6.79
C GLN A 80 -4.33 6.68 7.47
N ARG A 81 -3.63 6.05 8.44
CA ARG A 81 -4.02 4.79 9.09
C ARG A 81 -4.32 3.67 8.08
N ALA A 82 -3.66 3.70 6.91
CA ALA A 82 -3.76 2.67 5.92
C ALA A 82 -3.09 1.38 6.41
N ARG A 83 -3.56 0.24 5.92
CA ARG A 83 -2.86 -1.03 6.10
C ARG A 83 -1.72 -1.10 5.10
N LEU A 84 -0.59 -1.62 5.53
CA LEU A 84 0.56 -1.81 4.67
C LEU A 84 0.83 -3.31 4.50
N ALA A 85 1.08 -3.70 3.27
CA ALA A 85 1.69 -4.98 2.94
C ALA A 85 2.94 -4.70 2.12
N LEU A 86 4.01 -5.42 2.41
CA LEU A 86 5.31 -5.19 1.81
C LEU A 86 5.89 -6.53 1.35
N LEU A 87 6.18 -6.61 0.07
CA LEU A 87 6.75 -7.76 -0.61
C LEU A 87 8.08 -7.36 -1.23
N THR A 88 9.14 -8.09 -0.91
CA THR A 88 10.47 -7.85 -1.46
C THR A 88 10.81 -8.94 -2.46
N ALA A 89 11.13 -8.55 -3.70
CA ALA A 89 11.72 -9.44 -4.69
C ALA A 89 13.24 -9.37 -4.55
N SER A 90 13.84 -10.33 -3.84
CA SER A 90 15.29 -10.39 -3.64
C SER A 90 15.77 -11.84 -3.51
N GLY A 91 16.87 -12.19 -4.16
CA GLY A 91 17.40 -13.56 -4.04
C GLY A 91 16.70 -14.52 -5.01
N GLN A 92 16.33 -15.69 -4.50
CA GLN A 92 15.71 -16.77 -5.27
C GLN A 92 14.17 -16.74 -5.22
N SER A 93 13.58 -16.15 -4.19
CA SER A 93 12.12 -16.11 -4.00
C SER A 93 11.65 -14.78 -3.41
N PRO A 94 10.39 -14.37 -3.70
CA PRO A 94 9.75 -13.25 -3.03
C PRO A 94 9.59 -13.48 -1.52
N LYS A 95 9.72 -12.41 -0.73
CA LYS A 95 9.60 -12.46 0.73
C LYS A 95 8.67 -11.37 1.25
N TRP A 96 7.64 -11.76 1.98
CA TRP A 96 6.78 -10.84 2.72
C TRP A 96 7.49 -10.32 3.96
N GLN A 97 7.45 -9.00 4.14
CA GLN A 97 8.00 -8.32 5.31
C GLN A 97 6.89 -7.93 6.28
N VAL A 98 5.76 -7.49 5.71
CA VAL A 98 4.56 -7.09 6.43
C VAL A 98 3.36 -7.53 5.62
N GLN A 99 2.33 -8.09 6.25
CA GLN A 99 1.11 -8.54 5.58
C GLN A 99 -0.14 -7.88 6.17
N GLY A 100 -0.48 -6.69 5.66
CA GLY A 100 -1.73 -6.00 6.00
C GLY A 100 -1.86 -5.59 7.46
N LEU A 101 -0.73 -5.27 8.09
CA LEU A 101 -0.67 -4.67 9.42
C LEU A 101 -0.83 -3.15 9.30
N LYS A 102 -1.11 -2.47 10.41
CA LYS A 102 -0.97 -1.01 10.45
C LYS A 102 0.50 -0.67 10.19
N ALA A 103 0.76 0.39 9.41
CA ALA A 103 2.13 0.86 9.20
C ALA A 103 2.83 0.99 10.56
N ALA A 104 4.04 0.45 10.66
CA ALA A 104 4.77 0.32 11.91
C ALA A 104 6.19 0.83 11.73
N LYS A 105 6.74 1.44 12.78
CA LYS A 105 8.13 1.94 12.80
C LYS A 105 9.17 0.84 12.54
N SER A 106 8.81 -0.43 12.69
CA SER A 106 9.67 -1.59 12.39
C SER A 106 10.15 -1.67 10.94
N LEU A 107 9.46 -0.99 10.01
CA LEU A 107 9.85 -0.92 8.60
C LEU A 107 11.14 -0.12 8.36
N ALA A 108 11.52 0.78 9.27
CA ALA A 108 12.74 1.57 9.14
C ALA A 108 14.00 0.68 9.16
N THR A 109 14.04 -0.32 10.04
CA THR A 109 15.16 -1.28 10.11
C THR A 109 15.24 -2.14 8.85
N TRP A 110 14.09 -2.59 8.34
CA TRP A 110 14.03 -3.33 7.08
C TRP A 110 14.53 -2.47 5.90
N LEU A 111 14.14 -1.20 5.85
CA LEU A 111 14.55 -0.27 4.81
C LEU A 111 16.08 -0.09 4.76
N GLN A 112 16.74 -0.14 5.92
CA GLN A 112 18.20 -0.11 5.99
C GLN A 112 18.83 -1.38 5.40
N ALA A 113 18.25 -2.54 5.66
CA ALA A 113 18.70 -3.83 5.14
C ALA A 113 18.36 -4.07 3.64
N LEU A 114 17.55 -3.21 3.03
CA LEU A 114 17.21 -3.26 1.61
C LEU A 114 18.47 -3.08 0.73
N GLY A 115 18.73 -4.05 -0.17
CA GLY A 115 19.86 -4.03 -1.13
C GLY A 115 20.94 -5.12 -0.96
N ALA A 116 20.72 -6.08 -0.05
CA ALA A 116 21.71 -7.12 0.28
C ALA A 116 21.68 -8.37 -0.65
N GLY A 117 20.71 -8.52 -1.55
CA GLY A 117 20.51 -9.75 -2.34
C GLY A 117 20.94 -9.65 -3.81
N GLY A 118 21.32 -10.79 -4.41
CA GLY A 118 21.49 -10.94 -5.86
C GLY A 118 20.31 -11.72 -6.48
N GLY A 119 19.88 -11.34 -7.69
CA GLY A 119 18.73 -11.93 -8.39
C GLY A 119 17.39 -11.21 -8.12
N THR A 120 16.48 -11.25 -9.11
CA THR A 120 15.19 -10.57 -9.10
C THR A 120 14.07 -11.54 -9.49
N PRO A 121 13.34 -12.12 -8.51
CA PRO A 121 12.15 -12.93 -8.77
C PRO A 121 10.89 -12.04 -8.84
N LEU A 122 10.93 -10.92 -9.59
CA LEU A 122 9.80 -9.97 -9.61
C LEU A 122 8.51 -10.60 -10.14
N LEU A 123 8.59 -11.47 -11.14
CA LEU A 123 7.41 -12.18 -11.66
C LEU A 123 6.73 -13.04 -10.59
N ALA A 124 7.52 -13.79 -9.83
CA ALA A 124 7.00 -14.58 -8.72
C ALA A 124 6.38 -13.67 -7.65
N ALA A 125 7.00 -12.53 -7.37
CA ALA A 125 6.45 -11.53 -6.45
C ALA A 125 5.10 -10.98 -6.92
N LEU A 126 4.97 -10.63 -8.21
CA LEU A 126 3.73 -10.12 -8.80
C LEU A 126 2.63 -11.18 -8.81
N ALA A 127 2.98 -12.44 -9.11
CA ALA A 127 2.03 -13.55 -9.08
C ALA A 127 1.51 -13.82 -7.66
N GLU A 128 2.40 -13.86 -6.68
CA GLU A 128 2.05 -14.04 -5.26
C GLU A 128 1.23 -12.86 -4.73
N ALA A 129 1.61 -11.63 -5.08
CA ALA A 129 0.86 -10.42 -4.79
C ALA A 129 -0.56 -10.49 -5.35
N GLY A 130 -0.73 -10.88 -6.61
CA GLY A 130 -2.03 -11.02 -7.25
C GLY A 130 -2.94 -12.02 -6.55
N GLN A 131 -2.40 -13.21 -6.21
CA GLN A 131 -3.14 -14.22 -5.44
C GLN A 131 -3.57 -13.70 -4.07
N TRP A 132 -2.65 -13.05 -3.36
CA TRP A 132 -2.92 -12.49 -2.04
C TRP A 132 -3.96 -11.36 -2.08
N LEU A 133 -3.87 -10.45 -3.05
CA LEU A 133 -4.85 -9.39 -3.28
C LEU A 133 -6.25 -9.96 -3.58
N ALA A 134 -6.34 -11.00 -4.40
CA ALA A 134 -7.59 -11.66 -4.75
C ALA A 134 -8.27 -12.31 -3.53
N VAL A 135 -7.51 -13.06 -2.72
CA VAL A 135 -8.01 -13.65 -1.46
C VAL A 135 -8.47 -12.55 -0.51
N ARG A 136 -7.70 -11.47 -0.40
CA ARG A 136 -8.00 -10.36 0.52
C ARG A 136 -9.21 -9.56 0.10
N ARG A 137 -9.42 -9.37 -1.21
CA ARG A 137 -10.61 -8.70 -1.76
C ARG A 137 -11.88 -9.45 -1.43
N LYS A 138 -11.86 -10.79 -1.53
CA LYS A 138 -12.98 -11.64 -1.09
C LYS A 138 -13.27 -11.48 0.40
N ARG A 139 -12.23 -11.34 1.23
CA ARG A 139 -12.37 -11.18 2.69
C ARG A 139 -12.79 -9.77 3.11
N TYR A 140 -12.35 -8.74 2.40
CA TYR A 140 -12.60 -7.33 2.70
C TYR A 140 -13.03 -6.57 1.43
N PRO A 141 -14.27 -6.74 0.95
CA PRO A 141 -14.72 -6.15 -0.31
C PRO A 141 -14.79 -4.61 -0.28
N ALA A 142 -14.87 -4.01 0.90
CA ALA A 142 -14.87 -2.56 1.09
C ALA A 142 -13.46 -1.93 1.24
N GLU A 143 -12.39 -2.74 1.27
CA GLU A 143 -11.00 -2.27 1.37
C GLU A 143 -10.46 -1.94 -0.03
N GLN A 144 -10.11 -0.67 -0.25
CA GLN A 144 -9.48 -0.20 -1.48
C GLN A 144 -8.03 -0.67 -1.50
N GLN A 145 -7.65 -1.39 -2.55
CA GLN A 145 -6.30 -1.92 -2.71
C GLN A 145 -5.52 -1.03 -3.67
N ARG A 146 -4.38 -0.50 -3.21
CA ARG A 146 -3.42 0.22 -4.03
C ARG A 146 -2.11 -0.55 -4.10
N LEU A 147 -1.53 -0.61 -5.29
CA LEU A 147 -0.26 -1.25 -5.54
C LEU A 147 0.81 -0.21 -5.88
N LEU A 148 1.98 -0.33 -5.25
CA LEU A 148 3.18 0.38 -5.65
C LEU A 148 4.25 -0.64 -5.99
N VAL A 149 4.79 -0.58 -7.20
CA VAL A 149 5.92 -1.41 -7.63
C VAL A 149 7.14 -0.52 -7.79
N ILE A 150 8.26 -0.86 -7.17
CA ILE A 150 9.52 -0.14 -7.33
C ILE A 150 10.53 -1.10 -7.96
N THR A 151 11.07 -0.74 -9.12
CA THR A 151 12.03 -1.56 -9.87
C THR A 151 13.04 -0.72 -10.64
N ASP A 152 14.25 -1.25 -10.82
CA ASP A 152 15.35 -0.62 -11.58
C ASP A 152 15.27 -0.92 -13.09
N GLY A 153 14.14 -1.47 -13.57
CA GLY A 153 13.88 -1.70 -14.99
C GLY A 153 14.71 -2.81 -15.62
N ARG A 154 15.64 -3.44 -14.88
CA ARG A 154 16.55 -4.49 -15.38
C ARG A 154 15.89 -5.87 -15.39
N LEU A 155 14.63 -5.91 -15.78
CA LEU A 155 13.85 -7.12 -15.87
C LEU A 155 14.17 -7.85 -17.17
N LYS A 156 14.15 -9.18 -17.13
CA LYS A 156 14.14 -9.99 -18.36
C LYS A 156 12.81 -9.77 -19.09
N VAL A 157 12.80 -9.88 -20.41
CA VAL A 157 11.56 -9.81 -21.22
C VAL A 157 10.58 -10.88 -20.71
N MET A 158 9.32 -10.52 -20.53
CA MET A 158 8.29 -11.38 -19.93
C MET A 158 7.13 -11.59 -20.91
N ASP A 159 6.82 -12.86 -21.19
CA ASP A 159 5.74 -13.22 -22.12
C ASP A 159 4.34 -13.23 -21.47
N ARG A 160 4.25 -13.32 -20.14
CA ARG A 160 2.96 -13.41 -19.43
C ARG A 160 3.00 -12.70 -18.08
N LEU A 161 2.27 -11.59 -18.01
CA LEU A 161 2.11 -10.81 -16.79
C LEU A 161 0.83 -11.20 -16.05
N PRO A 162 0.85 -11.25 -14.70
CA PRO A 162 -0.36 -11.48 -13.93
C PRO A 162 -1.28 -10.26 -14.01
N LEU A 163 -2.58 -10.49 -14.13
CA LEU A 163 -3.58 -9.43 -14.05
C LEU A 163 -3.74 -8.99 -12.59
N LEU A 164 -3.49 -7.71 -12.34
CA LEU A 164 -3.65 -7.09 -11.02
C LEU A 164 -4.87 -6.17 -11.08
N ASP A 165 -5.97 -6.60 -10.50
CA ASP A 165 -7.24 -5.86 -10.50
C ASP A 165 -7.22 -4.67 -9.52
N CYS A 166 -6.15 -3.89 -9.46
CA CYS A 166 -5.99 -2.80 -8.51
C CYS A 166 -5.33 -1.58 -9.15
N GLN A 167 -5.72 -0.39 -8.67
CA GLN A 167 -5.00 0.82 -9.03
C GLN A 167 -3.57 0.74 -8.50
N GLY A 168 -2.60 1.11 -9.32
CA GLY A 168 -1.24 1.16 -8.85
C GLY A 168 -0.30 1.96 -9.72
N LEU A 169 0.89 2.15 -9.18
CA LEU A 169 1.96 2.94 -9.75
C LEU A 169 3.22 2.09 -9.78
N LEU A 170 3.89 2.06 -10.93
CA LEU A 170 5.24 1.56 -11.07
C LEU A 170 6.19 2.75 -11.04
N VAL A 171 7.08 2.75 -10.05
CA VAL A 171 8.17 3.71 -9.89
C VAL A 171 9.43 3.09 -10.44
N ASP A 172 9.94 3.70 -11.50
CA ASP A 172 11.18 3.33 -12.16
C ASP A 172 12.34 4.08 -11.51
N ILE A 173 13.29 3.31 -10.97
CA ILE A 173 14.51 3.82 -10.33
C ILE A 173 15.75 3.63 -11.22
N GLU A 174 15.56 3.33 -12.51
CA GLU A 174 16.64 3.15 -13.50
C GLU A 174 17.37 4.47 -13.80
N ARG A 175 18.56 4.66 -13.20
CA ARG A 175 19.48 5.78 -13.52
C ARG A 175 20.68 5.36 -14.37
N GLY A 176 20.53 4.34 -15.20
CA GLY A 176 21.58 3.88 -16.11
C GLY A 176 21.80 4.85 -17.29
N PRO A 177 23.00 4.89 -17.89
CA PRO A 177 23.28 5.71 -19.07
C PRO A 177 22.47 5.29 -20.31
N ILE A 178 21.96 4.06 -20.32
CA ILE A 178 21.06 3.52 -21.35
C ILE A 178 19.76 3.14 -20.64
N ARG A 179 18.66 3.78 -21.04
CA ARG A 179 17.31 3.44 -20.54
C ARG A 179 16.78 2.27 -21.36
N LEU A 180 16.51 1.15 -20.70
CA LEU A 180 16.00 -0.04 -21.38
C LEU A 180 14.48 0.03 -21.64
N GLY A 181 13.75 0.93 -20.98
CA GLY A 181 12.32 1.15 -21.22
C GLY A 181 11.39 0.03 -20.74
N ARG A 182 11.95 -1.07 -20.22
CA ARG A 182 11.20 -2.27 -19.80
C ARG A 182 10.27 -2.03 -18.62
N ALA A 183 10.61 -1.10 -17.73
CA ALA A 183 9.72 -0.69 -16.63
C ALA A 183 8.40 -0.08 -17.16
N LYS A 184 8.45 0.66 -18.27
CA LYS A 184 7.28 1.25 -18.92
C LYS A 184 6.43 0.19 -19.62
N GLU A 185 7.07 -0.78 -20.28
CA GLU A 185 6.39 -1.94 -20.87
C GLU A 185 5.68 -2.77 -19.78
N LEU A 186 6.37 -3.01 -18.66
CA LEU A 186 5.78 -3.69 -17.50
C LEU A 186 4.57 -2.94 -16.94
N ALA A 187 4.69 -1.62 -16.75
CA ALA A 187 3.59 -0.81 -16.26
C ALA A 187 2.39 -0.89 -17.22
N SER A 188 2.63 -0.83 -18.53
CA SER A 188 1.59 -0.95 -19.55
C SER A 188 0.93 -2.32 -19.53
N GLY A 189 1.71 -3.40 -19.42
CA GLY A 189 1.20 -4.77 -19.36
C GLY A 189 0.45 -5.11 -18.07
N LEU A 190 0.79 -4.46 -16.96
CA LEU A 190 0.08 -4.57 -15.68
C LEU A 190 -1.05 -3.53 -15.53
N GLN A 191 -1.25 -2.65 -16.52
CA GLN A 191 -2.18 -1.51 -16.45
C GLN A 191 -1.96 -0.58 -15.25
N LEU A 192 -0.70 -0.39 -14.87
CA LEU A 192 -0.29 0.52 -13.80
C LEU A 192 0.13 1.87 -14.37
N GLY A 193 -0.03 2.93 -13.57
CA GLY A 193 0.63 4.20 -13.86
C GLY A 193 2.14 4.01 -13.88
N TYR A 194 2.85 4.79 -14.70
CA TYR A 194 4.32 4.80 -14.75
C TYR A 194 4.85 6.15 -14.26
N ARG A 195 5.83 6.13 -13.37
CA ARG A 195 6.57 7.34 -12.96
C ARG A 195 8.05 7.01 -12.82
N HIS A 196 8.90 7.85 -13.40
CA HIS A 196 10.34 7.76 -13.19
C HIS A 196 10.74 8.56 -11.95
N ILE A 197 11.72 8.08 -11.17
CA ILE A 197 12.14 8.74 -9.92
C ILE A 197 12.67 10.17 -10.15
N ASP A 198 13.24 10.45 -11.33
CA ASP A 198 13.74 11.78 -11.71
C ASP A 198 12.71 12.69 -12.38
N ALA A 199 11.46 12.22 -12.57
CA ALA A 199 10.41 13.03 -13.17
C ALA A 199 9.65 13.90 -12.13
N VAL A 200 10.32 14.27 -11.04
CA VAL A 200 9.80 15.10 -9.94
C VAL A 200 10.15 16.55 -10.15
#